data_AF-A0A268AA96-F1
#
_entry.id   AF-A0A268AA96-F1
#
_cell.length_a   1.000
_cell.length_b   1.000
_cell.length_c   1.000
_cell.angle_alpha   90.00
_cell.angle_beta   90.00
_cell.angle_gamma   90.00
#
_symmetry.space_group_name_H-M   'P 1'
#
loop_
_entity.id
_entity.type
_entity.pdbx_description
1 polymer ?
#
loop_
_entity_poly.entity_id
_entity_poly.type
_entity_poly.pdbx_seq_one_letter_code
_entity_poly.pdbx_strand_id
1 'polypeptide(L)' 'MYISPMLLHKAVEAFSDGEYLSELKYDGIRLTLSKWDGVVKLYTRHNNEVTSRFKELLDIDIPDGTVLSRLNLK' A
#
# COMPACT_ATOMS: atom_id res chain seq x y z
N MET A 1 6.95 8.18 6.78
CA MET A 1 6.26 7.66 7.99
C MET A 1 5.80 6.24 7.72
N TYR A 2 6.08 5.30 8.62
CA TYR A 2 5.62 3.91 8.49
C TYR A 2 4.35 3.68 9.30
N ILE A 3 3.36 3.01 8.68
CA ILE A 3 2.17 2.48 9.34
C ILE A 3 2.13 0.99 9.03
N SER A 4 1.97 0.18 10.08
CA SER A 4 1.83 -1.27 9.93
C SER A 4 0.57 -1.60 9.13
N PRO A 5 0.65 -2.45 8.09
CA PRO A 5 -0.49 -2.76 7.25
C PRO A 5 -1.55 -3.55 8.03
N MET A 6 -2.83 -3.21 7.78
CA MET A 6 -3.96 -3.99 8.27
C MET A 6 -3.99 -5.38 7.64
N LEU A 7 -4.29 -6.39 8.46
CA LEU A 7 -4.39 -7.79 8.03
C LEU A 7 -5.83 -8.13 7.66
N LEU A 8 -6.01 -8.90 6.59
CA LEU A 8 -7.31 -9.38 6.15
C LEU A 8 -7.64 -10.71 6.84
N HIS A 9 -8.89 -10.89 7.23
CA HIS A 9 -9.42 -12.17 7.69
C HIS A 9 -9.95 -12.98 6.51
N LYS A 10 -9.71 -14.30 6.54
CA LYS A 10 -10.20 -15.21 5.51
C LYS A 10 -11.71 -15.43 5.69
N ALA A 11 -12.48 -15.16 4.64
CA ALA A 11 -13.85 -15.64 4.53
C ALA A 11 -13.84 -17.10 4.03
N VAL A 12 -14.71 -17.93 4.61
CA VAL A 12 -14.83 -19.35 4.20
C VAL A 12 -15.62 -19.46 2.89
N GLU A 13 -16.64 -18.63 2.74
CA GLU A 13 -17.55 -18.64 1.60
C GLU A 13 -17.57 -17.28 0.90
N ALA A 14 -17.92 -17.30 -0.39
CA ALA A 14 -18.15 -16.07 -1.14
C ALA A 14 -19.47 -15.45 -0.70
N PHE A 15 -19.49 -14.12 -0.56
CA PHE A 15 -20.69 -13.36 -0.22
C PHE A 15 -20.82 -12.15 -1.15
N SER A 16 -22.05 -11.66 -1.28
CA SER A 16 -22.38 -10.47 -2.04
C SER A 16 -23.37 -9.66 -1.19
N ASP A 17 -22.84 -8.66 -0.50
CA ASP A 17 -23.57 -7.82 0.44
C ASP A 17 -23.22 -6.35 0.16
N GLY A 18 -24.23 -5.49 0.09
CA GLY A 18 -24.09 -4.07 -0.23
C GLY A 18 -23.35 -3.26 0.82
N GLU A 19 -23.22 -3.78 2.04
CA GLU A 19 -22.45 -3.15 3.11
C GLU A 19 -20.92 -3.36 2.96
N TYR A 20 -20.48 -4.14 1.96
CA TYR A 20 -19.08 -4.51 1.76
C TYR A 20 -18.53 -4.01 0.43
N LEU A 21 -17.36 -3.37 0.49
CA LEU A 21 -16.59 -3.01 -0.70
C LEU A 21 -15.68 -4.19 -1.11
N SER A 22 -15.87 -4.68 -2.33
CA SER A 22 -15.04 -5.75 -2.92
C SER A 22 -13.98 -5.16 -3.84
N GLU A 23 -12.70 -5.41 -3.53
CA GLU A 23 -11.55 -5.04 -4.37
C GLU A 23 -10.84 -6.30 -4.88
N LEU A 24 -10.20 -6.22 -6.04
CA LEU A 24 -9.37 -7.31 -6.55
C LEU A 24 -8.17 -7.53 -5.61
N LYS A 25 -7.98 -8.78 -5.17
CA LYS A 25 -6.82 -9.16 -4.38
C LYS A 25 -5.63 -9.38 -5.31
N TYR A 26 -4.77 -8.37 -5.43
CA TYR A 26 -3.52 -8.47 -6.17
C TYR A 26 -2.53 -9.41 -5.47
N ASP A 27 -1.83 -10.22 -6.26
CA ASP A 27 -0.70 -11.01 -5.81
C ASP A 27 0.59 -10.29 -6.18
N GLY A 28 1.36 -9.88 -5.17
CA GLY A 28 2.51 -9.00 -5.31
C GLY A 28 3.09 -8.59 -3.97
N ILE A 29 3.98 -7.59 -3.98
CA ILE A 29 4.59 -7.06 -2.76
C ILE A 29 3.76 -5.91 -2.24
N ARG A 30 3.29 -6.03 -1.00
CA ARG A 30 2.60 -4.94 -0.32
C ARG A 30 3.58 -3.87 0.16
N LEU A 31 3.38 -2.65 -0.32
CA LEU A 31 4.17 -1.48 0.04
C LEU A 31 3.31 -0.43 0.74
N THR A 32 3.93 0.24 1.71
CA THR A 32 3.44 1.50 2.28
C THR A 32 4.24 2.63 1.66
N LEU A 33 3.56 3.52 0.93
CA LEU A 33 4.13 4.74 0.37
C LEU A 33 3.80 5.90 1.30
N SER A 34 4.79 6.70 1.69
CA SER A 34 4.58 7.96 2.40
C SER A 34 5.27 9.10 1.69
N LYS A 35 4.56 10.20 1.47
CA LYS A 35 5.13 11.46 0.96
C LYS A 35 5.12 12.50 2.06
N TRP A 36 6.30 12.99 2.41
CA TRP A 36 6.49 14.06 3.40
C TRP A 36 7.61 14.98 2.96
N ASP A 37 7.39 16.29 3.10
CA ASP A 37 8.32 17.34 2.68
C ASP A 37 8.76 17.18 1.21
N GLY A 38 7.85 16.71 0.35
CA GLY A 38 8.12 16.44 -1.06
C GLY A 38 8.93 15.17 -1.34
N VAL A 39 9.29 14.40 -0.30
CA VAL A 39 10.07 13.16 -0.44
C VAL A 39 9.15 11.94 -0.32
N VAL A 40 9.18 11.11 -1.36
CA VAL A 40 8.50 9.80 -1.35
C VAL A 40 9.42 8.75 -0.70
N LYS A 41 8.88 8.01 0.26
CA LYS A 41 9.51 6.84 0.87
C LYS A 41 8.61 5.62 0.77
N LEU A 42 9.23 4.47 0.53
CA LEU A 42 8.54 3.19 0.39
C LEU A 42 9.02 2.20 1.44
N TYR A 43 8.07 1.53 2.09
CA TYR A 43 8.33 0.54 3.11
C TYR A 43 7.64 -0.78 2.78
N THR A 44 8.31 -1.90 3.05
CA THR A 44 7.67 -3.21 3.00
C THR A 44 6.77 -3.44 4.21
N ARG A 45 5.97 -4.52 4.19
CA ARG A 45 5.17 -4.97 5.35
C ARG A 45 5.98 -5.24 6.63
N HIS A 46 7.30 -5.34 6.53
CA HIS A 46 8.21 -5.56 7.66
C HIS A 46 9.00 -4.30 8.03
N ASN A 47 8.55 -3.12 7.57
CA ASN A 47 9.21 -1.82 7.80
C ASN A 47 10.62 -1.70 7.18
N ASN A 48 10.92 -2.50 6.15
CA ASN A 48 12.18 -2.29 5.41
C ASN A 48 11.97 -1.16 4.40
N GLU A 49 12.82 -0.14 4.46
CA GLU A 49 12.82 0.93 3.46
C GLU A 49 13.37 0.39 2.12
N VAL A 50 12.57 0.50 1.06
CA VAL A 50 12.90 -0.01 -0.28
C VAL A 50 12.76 1.06 -1.37
N THR A 51 12.78 2.34 -0.97
CA THR A 51 12.64 3.52 -1.84
C THR A 51 13.54 3.47 -3.07
N SER A 52 14.80 3.07 -2.91
CA SER A 52 15.79 3.03 -4.00
C SER A 52 15.54 1.93 -5.05
N ARG A 53 14.72 0.92 -4.72
CA ARG A 53 14.44 -0.21 -5.62
C ARG A 53 13.36 0.09 -6.65
N PHE A 54 12.47 1.04 -6.35
CA PHE A 54 11.31 1.38 -7.18
C PHE A 54 11.36 2.85 -7.56
N LYS A 55 12.26 3.19 -8.49
CA LYS A 55 12.49 4.58 -8.91
C LYS A 55 11.28 5.17 -9.63
N GLU A 56 10.50 4.31 -10.29
CA GLU A 56 9.26 4.64 -10.98
C GLU A 56 8.17 5.21 -10.05
N LEU A 57 8.25 4.96 -8.75
CA LEU A 57 7.30 5.43 -7.76
C LEU A 57 7.71 6.75 -7.07
N LEU A 58 8.91 7.27 -7.38
CA LEU A 58 9.42 8.49 -6.74
C LEU A 58 8.77 9.76 -7.27
N ASP A 59 8.29 9.73 -8.52
CA ASP A 59 7.67 10.87 -9.21
C ASP A 59 6.14 10.71 -9.30
N ILE A 60 5.52 10.29 -8.20
CA ILE A 60 4.07 10.16 -8.10
C ILE A 60 3.46 11.51 -7.66
N ASP A 61 2.46 11.94 -8.42
CA ASP A 61 1.66 13.12 -8.10
C ASP A 61 0.59 12.78 -7.05
N ILE A 62 1.01 12.82 -5.79
CA ILE A 62 0.12 12.79 -4.64
C ILE A 62 0.41 13.99 -3.73
N PRO A 63 -0.58 14.46 -2.95
CA PRO A 63 -0.38 15.52 -1.98
C PRO A 63 0.69 15.17 -0.95
N ASP A 64 1.44 16.18 -0.51
CA ASP A 64 2.35 16.01 0.62
C ASP A 64 1.55 15.70 1.89
N GLY A 65 2.11 14.83 2.73
CA GLY A 65 1.43 14.31 3.91
C GLY A 65 0.52 13.12 3.71
N THR A 66 0.57 12.53 2.52
CA THR A 66 -0.21 11.32 2.21
C THR A 66 0.56 10.06 2.63
N VAL A 67 -0.15 9.10 3.24
CA VAL A 67 0.32 7.73 3.45
C VAL A 67 -0.65 6.74 2.79
N LEU A 68 -0.14 5.95 1.85
CA LEU A 68 -0.90 4.93 1.11
C LEU A 68 -0.40 3.54 1.51
N SER A 69 -1.28 2.71 2.07
CA SER A 69 -0.94 1.39 2.64
C SER A 69 -1.33 0.18 1.78
N ARG A 70 -1.88 0.41 0.58
CA ARG A 70 -2.43 -0.60 -0.34
C ARG A 70 -1.81 -0.54 -1.74
N LEU A 71 -0.53 -0.19 -1.85
CA LEU A 71 0.18 -0.26 -3.12
C LEU A 71 0.65 -1.70 -3.37
N ASN A 72 0.24 -2.28 -4.50
CA ASN A 72 0.68 -3.60 -4.95
C ASN A 72 1.39 -3.44 -6.31
N LEU A 73 2.64 -3.89 -6.40
CA LEU A 73 3.39 -3.97 -7.65
C LEU A 73 3.36 -5.40 -8.18
N LYS A 74 3.20 -5.55 -9.50
CA LYS A 74 3.27 -6.82 -10.24
C LYS A 74 4.69 -7.13 -10.66
#